data_AF-A0A1G6UTD7-F1
#
_entry.id   AF-A0A1G6UTD7-F1
#
_cell.length_a   1.000
_cell.length_b   1.000
_cell.length_c   1.000
_cell.angle_alpha   90.00
_cell.angle_beta   90.00
_cell.angle_gamma   90.00
#
_symmetry.space_group_name_H-M   'P 1'
#
loop_
_entity.id
_entity.type
_entity.pdbx_description
1 polymer ?
#
loop_
_entity_poly.entity_id
_entity_poly.type
_entity_poly.pdbx_seq_one_letter_code
_entity_poly.pdbx_strand_id
1 'polypeptide(L)'
;MPGESLADDERTDLLVEQYDELLSGIEKPITPEEGEVLIRLFPQTAFYDLQWDLLQLVESLYGKINNEEYFLLIQQCPSTEWRAALSSRYENAQKKH
;
A
#
# COMPACT_ATOMS: atom_id res chain seq x y z
N MET A 1 -5.43 20.42 -28.22
CA MET A 1 -5.91 21.68 -27.61
C MET A 1 -4.85 22.09 -26.58
N PRO A 2 -4.34 23.33 -26.57
CA PRO A 2 -3.40 23.75 -25.53
C PRO A 2 -4.20 24.37 -24.38
N GLY A 3 -4.18 23.70 -23.23
CA GLY A 3 -5.00 24.04 -22.08
C GLY A 3 -4.99 22.98 -20.97
N GLU A 4 -4.37 21.82 -21.20
CA GLU A 4 -4.05 20.91 -20.10
C GLU A 4 -2.88 21.49 -19.30
N SER A 5 -3.16 21.64 -18.01
CA SER A 5 -2.35 22.25 -16.97
C SER A 5 -1.01 21.54 -16.80
N LEU A 6 0.03 22.02 -17.49
CA LEU A 6 1.43 21.62 -17.22
C LEU A 6 1.85 21.94 -15.76
N ALA A 7 1.06 22.72 -15.03
CA ALA A 7 1.29 23.04 -13.62
C ALA A 7 0.79 21.97 -12.64
N ASP A 8 -0.12 21.07 -13.08
CA ASP A 8 -0.57 19.95 -12.23
C ASP A 8 0.45 18.80 -12.19
N ASP A 9 1.24 18.60 -13.25
CA ASP A 9 2.25 17.54 -13.32
C ASP A 9 3.41 17.81 -12.34
N GLU A 10 4.10 18.95 -12.43
CA GLU A 10 5.27 19.24 -11.56
C GLU A 10 4.92 19.22 -10.07
N ARG A 11 3.71 19.68 -9.70
CA ARG A 11 3.25 19.67 -8.31
C ARG A 11 2.91 18.26 -7.83
N THR A 12 2.37 17.43 -8.72
CA THR A 12 2.08 16.04 -8.42
C THR A 12 3.39 15.27 -8.27
N ASP A 13 4.35 15.44 -9.18
CA ASP A 13 5.67 14.79 -9.14
C ASP A 13 6.40 15.08 -7.82
N LEU A 14 6.49 16.36 -7.42
CA LEU A 14 7.10 16.74 -6.14
C LEU A 14 6.39 16.14 -4.92
N LEU A 15 5.07 15.90 -5.02
CA LEU A 15 4.31 15.27 -3.96
C LEU A 15 4.58 13.76 -3.91
N VAL A 16 4.70 13.11 -5.07
CA VAL A 16 5.12 11.70 -5.17
C VAL A 16 6.49 11.50 -4.56
N GLU A 17 7.47 12.33 -4.93
CA GLU A 17 8.83 12.27 -4.38
C GLU A 17 8.83 12.41 -2.84
N GLN A 18 8.04 13.34 -2.29
CA GLN A 18 7.90 13.49 -0.84
C GLN A 18 7.33 12.25 -0.17
N TYR A 19 6.30 11.62 -0.77
CA TYR A 19 5.76 10.39 -0.22
C TYR A 19 6.74 9.23 -0.37
N ASP A 20 7.47 9.12 -1.47
CA ASP A 20 8.48 8.09 -1.68
C ASP A 20 9.60 8.19 -0.64
N GLU A 21 10.13 9.39 -0.39
CA GLU A 21 11.10 9.63 0.67
C GLU A 21 10.58 9.19 2.04
N LEU A 22 9.33 9.54 2.37
CA LEU A 22 8.70 9.13 3.64
C LEU A 22 8.53 7.61 3.74
N LEU A 23 8.06 6.96 2.68
CA LEU A 23 7.85 5.50 2.65
C LEU A 23 9.18 4.74 2.71
N SER A 24 10.22 5.26 2.07
CA SER A 24 11.57 4.68 2.09
C SER A 24 12.21 4.69 3.47
N GLY A 25 11.82 5.67 4.32
CA GLY A 25 12.30 5.80 5.70
C GLY A 25 11.64 4.84 6.69
N ILE A 26 10.60 4.12 6.29
CA ILE A 26 9.90 3.17 7.18
C ILE A 26 10.68 1.87 7.26
N GLU A 27 11.11 1.50 8.47
CA GLU A 27 11.77 0.22 8.72
C GLU A 27 10.78 -0.95 8.60
N LYS A 28 11.14 -1.95 7.78
CA LYS A 28 10.37 -3.20 7.62
C LYS A 28 10.95 -4.31 8.53
N PRO A 29 10.13 -5.16 9.17
CA PRO A 29 8.68 -5.15 9.13
C PRO A 29 8.08 -4.08 10.05
N ILE A 30 6.98 -3.48 9.61
CA ILE A 30 6.17 -2.59 10.45
C ILE A 30 5.51 -3.38 11.59
N THR A 31 5.00 -2.69 12.61
CA THR A 31 4.18 -3.36 13.65
C THR A 31 2.76 -3.64 13.16
N PRO A 32 2.02 -4.57 13.80
CA PRO A 32 0.62 -4.83 13.46
C PRO A 32 -0.25 -3.57 13.59
N GLU A 33 -0.02 -2.76 14.62
CA GLU A 33 -0.73 -1.50 14.84
C GLU A 33 -0.44 -0.48 13.73
N GLU A 34 0.82 -0.39 13.29
CA GLU A 34 1.20 0.45 12.15
C GLU A 34 0.53 -0.04 10.86
N GLY A 35 0.44 -1.36 10.66
CA GLY A 35 -0.28 -1.96 9.53
C GLY A 35 -1.77 -1.60 9.51
N GLU A 36 -2.45 -1.67 10.65
CA GLU A 36 -3.87 -1.30 10.77
C GLU A 36 -4.10 0.18 10.44
N VAL A 37 -3.22 1.06 10.92
CA VAL A 37 -3.29 2.49 10.60
C VAL A 37 -3.05 2.70 9.11
N LEU A 38 -1.97 2.13 8.57
CA LEU A 38 -1.57 2.27 7.17
C LEU A 38 -2.69 1.82 6.21
N ILE A 39 -3.29 0.66 6.45
CA ILE A 39 -4.30 0.12 5.53
C ILE A 39 -5.59 0.96 5.49
N ARG A 40 -5.92 1.65 6.59
CA ARG A 40 -7.06 2.57 6.65
C ARG A 40 -6.82 3.88 5.90
N LEU A 41 -5.57 4.24 5.66
CA LEU A 41 -5.17 5.43 4.92
C LEU A 41 -5.10 5.19 3.41
N PHE A 42 -5.26 3.95 2.95
CA PHE A 42 -5.15 3.65 1.52
C PHE A 42 -6.21 4.39 0.71
N PRO A 43 -5.81 5.07 -0.39
CA PRO A 43 -6.73 5.80 -1.25
C PRO A 43 -7.71 4.85 -1.95
N GLN A 44 -8.88 5.35 -2.34
CA GLN A 44 -9.91 4.54 -3.01
C GLN A 44 -9.39 3.89 -4.29
N THR A 45 -8.58 4.62 -5.07
CA THR A 45 -7.92 4.15 -6.29
C THR A 45 -6.43 3.99 -6.05
N ALA A 46 -5.82 2.97 -6.65
CA ALA A 46 -4.36 2.81 -6.59
C ALA A 46 -3.65 3.97 -7.30
N PHE A 47 -2.53 4.39 -6.73
CA PHE A 47 -1.63 5.37 -7.30
C PHE A 47 -0.34 4.65 -7.68
N TYR A 48 -0.12 4.45 -8.99
CA TYR A 48 0.85 3.50 -9.51
C TYR A 48 2.28 3.75 -9.00
N ASP A 49 2.70 5.01 -8.88
CA ASP A 49 4.08 5.34 -8.50
C ASP A 49 4.42 4.96 -7.06
N LEU A 50 3.42 4.94 -6.15
CA LEU A 50 3.60 4.55 -4.74
C LEU A 50 3.03 3.16 -4.45
N GLN A 51 2.48 2.50 -5.47
CA GLN A 51 1.67 1.31 -5.26
C GLN A 51 2.51 0.17 -4.65
N TRP A 52 3.72 0.00 -5.16
CA TRP A 52 4.58 -1.10 -4.78
C TRP A 52 5.07 -0.99 -3.34
N ASP A 53 5.51 0.19 -2.90
CA ASP A 53 6.06 0.39 -1.55
C ASP A 53 5.01 0.19 -0.47
N LEU A 54 3.80 0.70 -0.69
CA LEU A 54 2.66 0.49 0.19
C LEU A 54 2.27 -0.99 0.28
N LEU A 55 2.26 -1.73 -0.83
CA LEU A 55 2.03 -3.18 -0.82
C LEU A 55 3.11 -3.89 -0.01
N GLN A 56 4.38 -3.57 -0.24
CA GLN A 56 5.50 -4.20 0.47
C GLN A 56 5.49 -3.93 1.98
N LEU A 57 5.04 -2.75 2.41
CA LEU A 57 4.91 -2.42 3.84
C LEU A 57 3.89 -3.33 4.51
N VAL A 58 2.70 -3.49 3.92
CA VAL A 58 1.69 -4.43 4.44
C VAL A 58 2.19 -5.88 4.36
N GLU A 59 2.78 -6.28 3.22
CA GLU A 59 3.33 -7.62 3.03
C GLU A 59 4.46 -7.95 4.02
N SER A 60 5.16 -6.96 4.57
CA SER A 60 6.21 -7.19 5.57
C SER A 60 5.69 -7.85 6.86
N LEU A 61 4.39 -7.73 7.15
CA LEU A 61 3.71 -8.41 8.26
C LEU A 61 3.41 -9.89 7.97
N TYR A 62 3.41 -10.31 6.70
CA TYR A 62 3.12 -11.68 6.33
C TYR A 62 4.16 -12.64 6.93
N GLY A 63 3.70 -13.64 7.69
CA GLY A 63 4.56 -14.57 8.42
C GLY A 63 5.20 -14.00 9.69
N LYS A 64 4.95 -12.73 10.04
CA LYS A 64 5.30 -12.12 11.33
C LYS A 64 4.14 -12.14 12.31
N ILE A 65 2.92 -11.99 11.80
CA ILE A 65 1.68 -12.20 12.53
C ILE A 65 0.99 -13.49 12.08
N ASN A 66 -0.06 -13.89 12.80
CA ASN A 66 -0.79 -15.10 12.40
C ASN A 66 -1.61 -14.86 11.12
N ASN A 67 -1.93 -15.94 10.40
CA ASN A 67 -2.60 -15.85 9.10
C ASN A 67 -4.01 -15.24 9.21
N GLU A 68 -4.72 -15.48 10.31
CA GLU A 68 -6.07 -14.93 10.53
C GLU A 68 -6.02 -13.41 10.75
N GLU A 69 -5.08 -12.92 11.56
CA GLU A 69 -4.81 -11.50 11.80
C GLU A 69 -4.40 -10.81 10.50
N TYR A 70 -3.50 -11.41 9.71
CA TYR A 70 -3.11 -10.85 8.41
C TYR A 70 -4.28 -10.80 7.44
N PHE A 71 -5.12 -11.84 7.40
CA PHE A 71 -6.32 -11.83 6.58
C PHE A 71 -7.31 -10.74 7.02
N LEU A 72 -7.57 -10.61 8.32
CA LEU A 72 -8.43 -9.57 8.89
C LEU A 72 -7.90 -8.17 8.61
N LEU A 73 -6.58 -7.97 8.69
CA LEU A 73 -5.93 -6.72 8.32
C LEU A 73 -6.29 -6.35 6.88
N ILE A 74 -6.12 -7.26 5.92
CA ILE A 74 -6.49 -7.03 4.51
C ILE A 74 -7.98 -6.65 4.36
N GLN A 75 -8.88 -7.29 5.12
CA GLN A 75 -10.31 -7.00 5.04
C GLN A 75 -10.68 -5.59 5.53
N GLN A 76 -9.87 -4.99 6.42
CA GLN A 76 -10.08 -3.62 6.90
C GLN A 76 -9.72 -2.55 5.85
N CYS A 77 -9.08 -2.91 4.75
CA CYS A 77 -8.78 -1.99 3.66
C CYS A 77 -10.08 -1.39 3.08
N PRO A 78 -10.26 -0.05 3.12
CA PRO A 78 -11.46 0.60 2.62
C PRO A 78 -11.53 0.58 1.09
N SER A 79 -10.38 0.53 0.41
CA SER A 79 -10.32 0.42 -1.04
C SER A 79 -10.50 -1.02 -1.51
N THR A 80 -11.44 -1.21 -2.45
CA THR A 80 -11.71 -2.47 -3.11
C THR A 80 -10.54 -2.93 -3.98
N GLU A 81 -9.89 -2.00 -4.69
CA GLU A 81 -8.76 -2.29 -5.57
C GLU A 81 -7.56 -2.78 -4.77
N TRP A 82 -7.17 -2.04 -3.72
CA TRP A 82 -6.07 -2.42 -2.85
C TRP A 82 -6.34 -3.72 -2.10
N ARG A 83 -7.57 -3.91 -1.60
CA ARG A 83 -7.98 -5.16 -0.95
C ARG A 83 -7.86 -6.35 -1.89
N ALA A 84 -8.28 -6.19 -3.15
CA ALA A 84 -8.16 -7.26 -4.16
C ALA A 84 -6.70 -7.58 -4.48
N ALA A 85 -5.84 -6.56 -4.59
CA ALA A 85 -4.41 -6.74 -4.83
C ALA A 85 -3.73 -7.50 -3.68
N LEU A 86 -3.93 -7.04 -2.44
CA LEU A 86 -3.41 -7.69 -1.24
C LEU A 86 -3.95 -9.13 -1.06
N SER A 87 -5.24 -9.35 -1.32
CA SER A 87 -5.85 -10.69 -1.23
C SER A 87 -5.24 -11.64 -2.26
N SER A 88 -5.07 -11.18 -3.51
CA SER A 88 -4.45 -11.99 -4.57
C SER A 88 -3.01 -12.39 -4.22
N ARG A 89 -2.25 -11.46 -3.63
CA ARG A 89 -0.89 -11.71 -3.15
C ARG A 89 -0.85 -12.68 -1.98
N TYR A 90 -1.75 -12.51 -1.01
CA TYR A 90 -1.92 -13.43 0.10
C TYR A 90 -2.25 -14.85 -0.38
N GLU A 91 -3.22 -15.02 -1.27
CA GLU A 91 -3.58 -16.32 -1.85
C GLU A 91 -2.42 -16.97 -2.61
N ASN A 92 -1.66 -16.17 -3.37
CA ASN A 92 -0.49 -16.66 -4.09
C ASN A 92 0.63 -17.10 -3.13
N ALA A 93 0.80 -16.42 -1.99
CA ALA A 93 1.74 -16.82 -0.96
C ALA A 93 1.30 -18.13 -0.29
N GLN A 94 0.01 -18.30 0.00
CA GLN A 94 -0.55 -19.54 0.56
C GLN A 94 -0.38 -20.73 -0.40
N LYS A 95 -0.56 -20.54 -1.71
CA LYS A 95 -0.39 -21.60 -2.74
C LYS A 95 1.05 -22.06 -2.94
N LYS A 96 2.04 -21.26 -2.54
CA LYS A 96 3.47 -21.58 -2.67
C LYS A 96 4.00 -22.43 -1.52
N HIS A 97 3.21 -22.62 -0.46
CA HIS A 97 3.48 -23.51 0.67
C HIS A 97 2.72 -24.82 0.54
#